data_AF-A0A397U8D0-F1
#
_entry.id   AF-A0A397U8D0-F1
#
_cell.length_a   1.000
_cell.length_b   1.000
_cell.length_c   1.000
_cell.angle_alpha   90.00
_cell.angle_beta   90.00
_cell.angle_gamma   90.00
#
_symmetry.space_group_name_H-M   'P 1'
#
loop_
_entity.id
_entity.type
_entity.pdbx_description
1 polymer ?
#
loop_
_entity_poly.entity_id
_entity_poly.type
_entity_poly.pdbx_seq_one_letter_code
_entity_poly.pdbx_strand_id
1 'polypeptide(L)'
;MASLGSLSLDKKVLCEECNNKWKLVKKLSKEEIEDKISRYLNTPVQLHGCITHVPNRQSQLLQSSLPQLVLERPTSDEQIHYNTIVQKAATAKKKELEKELNELQNMARIITNPEYRRNFSSQISDLKKSIKDQDIRLENLKKHAASHRKSQEKKIP
;
A
#
# COMPACT_ATOMS: atom_id res chain seq x y z
N MET A 1 -1.97 -42.88 -6.34
CA MET A 1 -0.81 -42.13 -6.85
C MET A 1 -1.34 -40.99 -7.72
N ALA A 2 -1.30 -39.76 -7.25
CA ALA A 2 -1.69 -38.59 -8.03
C ALA A 2 -0.44 -38.05 -8.74
N SER A 3 -0.47 -38.10 -10.08
CA SER A 3 0.58 -37.56 -10.93
C SER A 3 0.66 -36.05 -10.72
N LEU A 4 1.76 -35.57 -10.15
CA LEU A 4 2.19 -34.18 -10.22
C LEU A 4 2.59 -33.89 -11.67
N GLY A 5 1.60 -33.68 -12.52
CA GLY A 5 1.82 -33.20 -13.87
C GLY A 5 2.36 -31.78 -13.81
N SER A 6 3.64 -31.60 -14.17
CA SER A 6 4.17 -30.28 -14.49
C SER A 6 3.43 -29.78 -15.74
N LEU A 7 2.33 -29.06 -15.52
CA LEU A 7 1.71 -28.27 -16.56
C LEU A 7 2.65 -27.09 -16.83
N SER A 8 3.62 -27.29 -17.71
CA SER A 8 4.11 -26.20 -18.55
C SER A 8 2.90 -25.72 -19.35
N LEU A 9 2.08 -24.89 -18.72
CA LEU A 9 0.89 -24.32 -19.31
C LEU A 9 1.35 -23.55 -20.55
N ASP A 10 0.94 -24.03 -21.72
CA ASP A 10 1.29 -23.41 -22.98
C ASP A 10 0.85 -21.94 -22.92
N LYS A 11 1.83 -21.04 -22.96
CA LYS A 11 1.61 -19.59 -22.85
C LYS A 11 0.57 -19.12 -23.88
N LYS A 12 0.51 -19.79 -25.04
CA LYS A 12 -0.46 -19.48 -26.09
C LYS A 12 -1.90 -19.78 -25.65
N VAL A 13 -2.11 -20.92 -24.99
CA VAL A 13 -3.42 -21.33 -24.47
C VAL A 13 -3.90 -20.37 -23.38
N LEU A 14 -3.01 -19.98 -22.46
CA LEU A 14 -3.36 -19.01 -21.42
C LEU A 14 -3.70 -17.63 -22.00
N CYS A 15 -2.93 -17.16 -22.98
CA CYS A 15 -3.23 -15.90 -23.67
C CYS A 15 -4.59 -15.95 -24.38
N GLU A 16 -4.92 -17.06 -25.03
CA GLU A 16 -6.20 -17.24 -25.70
C GLU A 16 -7.37 -17.29 -24.71
N GLU A 17 -7.22 -18.00 -23.59
CA GLU A 17 -8.22 -18.04 -22.52
C GLU A 17 -8.46 -16.65 -21.91
N CYS A 18 -7.39 -15.92 -21.60
CA CYS A 18 -7.46 -14.55 -21.09
C CYS A 18 -8.18 -13.62 -22.06
N ASN A 19 -7.83 -13.68 -23.36
CA ASN A 19 -8.47 -12.87 -24.39
C ASN A 19 -9.97 -13.19 -24.54
N ASN A 20 -10.33 -14.47 -24.47
CA ASN A 20 -11.73 -14.90 -24.54
C ASN A 20 -12.52 -14.43 -23.32
N LYS A 21 -11.96 -14.56 -22.11
CA LYS A 21 -12.59 -14.03 -20.88
C LYS A 21 -12.73 -12.51 -20.92
N TRP A 22 -11.72 -11.79 -21.41
CA TRP A 22 -11.78 -10.33 -21.57
C TRP A 22 -12.90 -9.90 -22.53
N LYS A 23 -13.07 -10.60 -23.66
CA LYS A 23 -14.18 -10.35 -24.60
C LYS A 23 -15.56 -10.52 -23.97
N LEU A 24 -15.70 -11.45 -23.02
CA LEU A 24 -16.94 -11.65 -22.27
C LEU A 24 -17.17 -10.51 -21.28
N VAL A 25 -16.13 -10.14 -20.50
CA VAL A 25 -16.23 -9.08 -19.50
C VAL A 25 -16.52 -7.71 -20.13
N LYS A 26 -15.93 -7.40 -21.29
CA LYS A 26 -16.14 -6.13 -21.99
C LYS A 26 -17.60 -5.89 -22.42
N LYS A 27 -18.41 -6.94 -22.52
CA LYS A 27 -19.84 -6.86 -22.89
C LYS A 27 -20.78 -6.68 -21.70
N LEU A 28 -20.28 -6.83 -20.47
CA LEU A 28 -21.08 -6.70 -19.25
C LEU A 28 -21.35 -5.22 -18.96
N SER A 29 -22.47 -4.96 -18.27
CA SER A 29 -22.77 -3.62 -17.75
C SER A 29 -21.78 -3.26 -16.62
N LYS A 30 -21.70 -1.96 -16.31
CA LYS A 30 -20.85 -1.48 -15.21
C LYS A 30 -21.26 -2.13 -13.88
N GLU A 31 -22.57 -2.23 -13.64
CA GLU A 31 -23.16 -2.79 -12.42
C GLU A 31 -22.83 -4.28 -12.27
N GLU A 32 -22.88 -5.04 -13.37
CA GLU A 32 -22.51 -6.46 -13.38
C GLU A 32 -21.02 -6.68 -13.10
N ILE A 33 -20.15 -5.79 -13.60
CA ILE A 33 -18.71 -5.83 -13.33
C ILE A 33 -18.46 -5.53 -11.84
N GLU A 34 -19.09 -4.49 -11.30
CA GLU A 34 -18.95 -4.08 -9.90
C GLU A 34 -19.45 -5.18 -8.93
N ASP A 35 -20.59 -5.80 -9.22
CA ASP A 35 -21.12 -6.93 -8.43
C ASP A 35 -20.15 -8.12 -8.45
N LYS A 36 -19.59 -8.44 -9.62
CA LYS A 36 -18.66 -9.56 -9.76
C LYS A 36 -17.34 -9.33 -9.01
N ILE A 37 -16.79 -8.12 -9.07
CA ILE A 37 -15.61 -7.73 -8.28
C ILE A 37 -15.93 -7.85 -6.78
N SER A 38 -17.08 -7.33 -6.36
CA SER A 38 -17.52 -7.38 -4.96
C SER A 38 -17.63 -8.83 -4.48
N ARG A 39 -18.20 -9.74 -5.28
CA ARG A 39 -18.25 -11.17 -4.95
C ARG A 39 -16.86 -11.79 -4.82
N TYR A 40 -15.94 -11.50 -5.72
CA TYR A 40 -14.57 -12.04 -5.63
C TYR A 40 -13.84 -11.56 -4.38
N LEU A 41 -13.95 -10.27 -4.05
CA LEU A 41 -13.30 -9.71 -2.86
C LEU A 41 -13.90 -10.22 -1.55
N ASN A 42 -15.20 -10.51 -1.55
CA ASN A 42 -15.91 -11.06 -0.39
C ASN A 42 -15.88 -12.59 -0.32
N THR A 43 -15.33 -13.28 -1.32
CA THR A 43 -15.19 -14.74 -1.27
C THR A 43 -14.04 -15.10 -0.34
N PRO A 44 -14.29 -15.80 0.79
CA PRO A 44 -13.23 -16.20 1.69
C PRO A 44 -12.32 -17.21 0.98
N VAL A 45 -11.05 -16.85 0.81
CA VAL A 45 -10.04 -17.78 0.28
C VAL A 45 -9.43 -18.52 1.45
N GLN A 46 -9.55 -19.85 1.48
CA GLN A 46 -8.80 -20.67 2.42
C GLN A 46 -7.33 -20.65 2.01
N LEU A 47 -6.54 -19.77 2.65
CA LEU A 47 -5.09 -19.76 2.51
C LEU A 47 -4.49 -20.93 3.28
N HIS A 48 -4.59 -22.13 2.71
CA HIS A 48 -3.91 -23.29 3.27
C HIS A 48 -2.40 -23.13 3.04
N GLY A 49 -1.65 -22.79 4.10
CA GLY A 49 -0.17 -22.78 4.08
C GLY A 49 0.52 -21.42 4.20
N CYS A 50 -0.20 -20.29 4.31
CA CYS A 50 0.42 -18.99 4.62
C CYS A 50 0.56 -18.78 6.13
N ILE A 51 1.27 -19.68 6.82
CA ILE A 51 1.72 -19.41 8.19
C ILE A 51 3.04 -18.65 8.08
N THR A 52 2.98 -17.33 8.18
CA THR A 52 4.15 -16.55 8.61
C THR A 52 4.38 -16.87 10.08
N HIS A 53 5.28 -17.83 10.34
CA HIS A 53 5.76 -18.15 11.68
C HIS A 53 6.37 -16.89 12.30
N VAL A 54 5.65 -16.24 13.21
CA VAL A 54 6.25 -15.30 14.16
C VAL A 54 6.70 -16.15 15.35
N PRO A 55 7.99 -16.18 15.71
CA PRO A 55 8.42 -16.94 16.88
C PRO A 55 8.10 -16.12 18.12
N ASN A 56 7.03 -16.46 18.83
CA ASN A 56 6.95 -16.16 20.25
C ASN A 56 6.60 -17.41 21.04
N ARG A 57 7.36 -17.61 22.10
CA ARG A 57 7.42 -18.81 22.93
C ARG A 57 6.16 -18.89 23.79
N GLN A 58 5.45 -20.03 23.76
CA GLN A 58 4.96 -20.79 24.92
C GLN A 58 4.00 -21.92 24.46
N SER A 59 4.51 -23.15 24.58
CA SER A 59 3.89 -24.40 25.03
C SER A 59 2.37 -24.69 24.88
N GLN A 60 2.12 -25.91 24.38
CA GLN A 60 1.06 -26.90 24.69
C GLN A 60 -0.13 -27.11 23.73
N LEU A 61 -0.04 -28.26 23.04
CA LEU A 61 -1.04 -29.34 22.85
C LEU A 61 -2.47 -29.01 22.35
N LEU A 62 -2.68 -29.35 21.07
CA LEU A 62 -3.80 -30.10 20.47
C LEU A 62 -5.19 -30.02 21.17
N GLN A 63 -6.13 -29.29 20.58
CA GLN A 63 -7.32 -29.81 19.87
C GLN A 63 -8.42 -28.74 19.69
N SER A 64 -8.87 -28.61 18.45
CA SER A 64 -10.21 -28.20 17.98
C SER A 64 -10.74 -26.78 18.31
N SER A 65 -11.47 -26.26 17.32
CA SER A 65 -12.09 -24.92 17.23
C SER A 65 -11.12 -23.74 17.29
N LEU A 66 -10.51 -23.42 16.14
CA LEU A 66 -10.06 -22.06 15.88
C LEU A 66 -11.28 -21.13 16.00
N PRO A 67 -11.23 -20.06 16.80
CA PRO A 67 -12.28 -19.07 16.79
C PRO A 67 -12.33 -18.51 15.36
N GLN A 68 -13.53 -18.52 14.78
CA GLN A 68 -13.84 -17.77 13.59
C GLN A 68 -13.37 -16.34 13.87
N LEU A 69 -12.26 -15.94 13.25
CA LEU A 69 -11.78 -14.57 13.30
C LEU A 69 -12.77 -13.78 12.43
N VAL A 70 -13.97 -13.56 12.96
CA VAL A 70 -14.78 -12.44 12.60
C VAL A 70 -13.84 -11.26 12.80
N LEU A 71 -13.40 -10.65 11.71
CA LEU A 71 -12.89 -9.29 11.80
C LEU A 71 -14.03 -8.52 12.46
N GLU A 72 -13.90 -8.26 13.76
CA GLU A 72 -14.69 -7.23 14.40
C GLU A 72 -14.51 -6.00 13.52
N ARG A 73 -15.63 -5.56 12.93
CA ARG A 73 -15.74 -4.22 12.38
C ARG A 73 -15.16 -3.32 13.47
N PRO A 74 -14.15 -2.48 13.18
CA PRO A 74 -13.49 -1.67 14.19
C PRO A 74 -14.56 -0.94 15.01
N THR A 75 -14.78 -1.36 16.26
CA THR A 75 -15.64 -0.66 17.21
C THR A 75 -14.82 0.50 17.74
N SER A 76 -14.64 1.48 16.88
CA SER A 76 -14.14 2.79 17.22
C SER A 76 -14.54 3.71 16.09
N ASP A 77 -15.61 4.47 16.31
CA ASP A 77 -15.85 5.75 15.67
C ASP A 77 -14.74 6.77 16.05
N GLU A 78 -13.46 6.37 16.09
CA GLU A 78 -12.37 7.30 15.85
C GLU A 78 -12.42 7.62 14.37
N GLN A 79 -13.31 8.55 14.04
CA GLN A 79 -13.31 9.27 12.78
C GLN A 79 -11.91 9.86 12.63
N ILE A 80 -11.00 9.13 11.97
CA ILE A 80 -9.62 9.55 11.78
C ILE A 80 -9.70 10.86 11.02
N HIS A 81 -9.47 11.96 11.73
CA HIS A 81 -9.65 13.30 11.18
C HIS A 81 -8.85 13.41 9.89
N TYR A 82 -9.50 13.84 8.79
CA TYR A 82 -8.90 13.86 7.45
C TYR A 82 -7.48 14.47 7.43
N ASN A 83 -7.26 15.52 8.22
CA ASN A 83 -5.94 16.13 8.39
C ASN A 83 -4.85 15.13 8.87
N THR A 84 -5.17 14.22 9.79
CA THR A 84 -4.28 13.15 10.27
C THR A 84 -3.88 12.20 9.14
N ILE A 85 -4.83 11.84 8.26
CA ILE A 85 -4.56 10.98 7.10
C ILE A 85 -3.60 11.70 6.14
N VAL A 86 -3.88 12.97 5.83
CA VAL A 86 -3.04 13.77 4.94
C VAL A 86 -1.64 14.03 5.52
N GLN A 87 -1.52 14.25 6.83
CA GLN A 87 -0.22 14.38 7.51
C GLN A 87 0.59 13.08 7.47
N LYS A 88 -0.05 11.92 7.69
CA LYS A 88 0.60 10.61 7.56
C LYS A 88 1.11 10.38 6.14
N ALA A 89 0.29 10.68 5.14
CA ALA A 89 0.67 10.55 3.73
C ALA A 89 1.84 11.47 3.35
N ALA A 90 1.81 12.74 3.78
CA ALA A 90 2.89 13.69 3.53
C ALA A 90 4.20 13.27 4.24
N THR A 91 4.11 12.77 5.47
CA THR A 91 5.26 12.23 6.21
C THR A 91 5.86 11.01 5.51
N ALA A 92 5.02 10.07 5.08
CA ALA A 92 5.45 8.88 4.35
C ALA A 92 6.15 9.27 3.04
N LYS A 93 5.58 10.22 2.29
CA LYS A 93 6.16 10.69 1.03
C LYS A 93 7.51 11.38 1.27
N LYS A 94 7.63 12.20 2.31
CA LYS A 94 8.91 12.82 2.69
C LYS A 94 9.98 11.75 2.97
N LYS A 95 9.65 10.73 3.76
CA LYS A 95 10.58 9.64 4.11
C LYS A 95 11.03 8.85 2.88
N GLU A 96 10.13 8.61 1.93
CA GLU A 96 10.47 7.98 0.64
C GLU A 96 11.48 8.82 -0.14
N LEU A 97 11.23 10.12 -0.29
CA LEU A 97 12.12 11.05 -0.99
C LEU A 97 13.50 11.16 -0.31
N GLU A 98 13.55 11.16 1.03
CA GLU A 98 14.81 11.16 1.78
C GLU A 98 15.62 9.88 1.56
N LYS A 99 14.95 8.72 1.48
CA LYS A 99 15.60 7.45 1.17
C LYS A 99 16.20 7.47 -0.25
N GLU A 100 15.41 7.90 -1.23
CA GLU A 100 15.86 8.02 -2.62
C GLU A 100 17.02 9.01 -2.77
N LEU A 101 16.96 10.14 -2.06
CA LEU A 101 18.04 11.13 -2.02
C LEU A 101 19.35 10.51 -1.51
N ASN A 102 19.29 9.73 -0.43
CA ASN A 102 20.47 9.06 0.13
C ASN A 102 21.05 8.02 -0.84
N GLU A 103 20.20 7.26 -1.52
CA GLU A 103 20.62 6.29 -2.54
C GLU A 103 21.32 7.01 -3.71
N LEU A 104 20.73 8.07 -4.27
CA LEU A 104 21.35 8.83 -5.36
C LEU A 104 22.65 9.52 -4.94
N GLN A 105 22.74 10.03 -3.72
CA GLN A 105 23.99 10.59 -3.19
C GLN A 105 25.10 9.55 -3.10
N ASN A 106 24.77 8.33 -2.68
CA ASN A 106 25.72 7.22 -2.66
C ASN A 106 26.18 6.85 -4.08
N MET A 107 25.26 6.76 -5.03
CA MET A 107 25.59 6.47 -6.43
C MET A 107 26.47 7.58 -7.04
N ALA A 108 26.15 8.85 -6.77
CA ALA A 108 26.93 9.98 -7.25
C ALA A 108 28.37 10.04 -6.70
N ARG A 109 28.62 9.45 -5.52
CA ARG A 109 29.97 9.34 -4.94
C ARG A 109 30.85 8.32 -5.64
N ILE A 110 30.27 7.19 -6.04
CA ILE A 110 31.02 6.07 -6.62
C ILE A 110 31.13 6.12 -8.15
N ILE A 111 30.32 6.95 -8.81
CA ILE A 111 30.29 7.00 -10.28
C ILE A 111 31.44 7.82 -10.85
N THR A 112 32.16 7.22 -11.79
CA THR A 112 33.31 7.86 -12.49
C THR A 112 32.86 8.60 -13.75
N ASN A 113 31.72 8.19 -14.35
CA ASN A 113 31.24 8.78 -15.58
C ASN A 113 30.66 10.20 -15.32
N PRO A 114 31.17 11.24 -16.02
CA PRO A 114 30.76 12.62 -15.79
C PRO A 114 29.33 12.94 -16.22
N GLU A 115 28.80 12.27 -17.24
CA GLU A 115 27.41 12.47 -17.69
C GLU A 115 26.42 11.97 -16.64
N TYR A 116 26.65 10.76 -16.11
CA TYR A 116 25.83 10.24 -15.02
C TYR A 116 25.98 11.06 -13.74
N ARG A 117 27.17 11.60 -13.46
CA ARG A 117 27.39 12.51 -12.33
C ARG A 117 26.57 13.80 -12.43
N ARG A 118 26.51 14.41 -13.62
CA ARG A 118 25.67 15.60 -13.86
C ARG A 118 24.18 15.25 -13.72
N ASN A 119 23.76 14.13 -14.29
CA ASN A 119 22.38 13.66 -14.20
C ASN A 119 21.95 13.45 -12.73
N PHE A 120 22.73 12.70 -11.93
CA PHE A 120 22.45 12.51 -10.51
C PHE A 120 22.47 13.82 -9.72
N SER A 121 23.37 14.75 -10.05
CA SER A 121 23.39 16.06 -9.40
C SER A 121 22.10 16.84 -9.64
N SER A 122 21.53 16.77 -10.85
CA SER A 122 20.22 17.35 -11.16
C SER A 122 19.11 16.69 -10.34
N GLN A 123 19.03 15.35 -10.37
CA GLN A 123 18.02 14.61 -9.62
C GLN A 123 18.10 14.87 -8.11
N ILE A 124 19.31 14.95 -7.54
CA ILE A 124 19.55 15.29 -6.14
C ILE A 124 18.99 16.69 -5.81
N SER A 125 19.15 17.67 -6.72
CA SER A 125 18.60 19.01 -6.54
C SER A 125 17.07 18.99 -6.54
N ASP A 126 16.46 18.26 -7.48
CA ASP A 126 15.02 18.14 -7.60
C ASP A 126 14.38 17.43 -6.39
N LEU A 127 15.02 16.37 -5.89
CA LEU A 127 14.59 15.69 -4.67
C LEU A 127 14.68 16.59 -3.44
N LYS A 128 15.78 17.35 -3.29
CA LYS A 128 15.91 18.33 -2.19
C LYS A 128 14.79 19.37 -2.21
N LYS A 129 14.42 19.85 -3.40
CA LYS A 129 13.29 20.76 -3.58
C LYS A 129 11.97 20.10 -3.16
N SER A 130 11.73 18.87 -3.63
CA SER A 130 10.53 18.11 -3.30
C SER A 130 10.38 17.82 -1.80
N ILE A 131 11.48 17.51 -1.10
CA ILE A 131 11.50 17.35 0.36
C ILE A 131 11.11 18.66 1.06
N LYS A 132 11.68 19.79 0.62
CA LYS A 132 11.34 21.11 1.15
C LYS A 132 9.86 21.45 0.96
N ASP A 133 9.29 21.10 -0.19
CA ASP A 133 7.87 21.30 -0.46
C ASP A 133 6.98 20.44 0.47
N GLN A 134 7.39 19.20 0.77
CA GLN A 134 6.70 18.37 1.77
C GLN A 134 6.80 18.96 3.18
N ASP A 135 7.93 19.54 3.56
CA ASP A 135 8.10 20.22 4.85
C ASP A 135 7.16 21.41 5.00
N ILE A 136 7.08 22.26 3.98
CA ILE A 136 6.15 23.39 3.95
C ILE A 136 4.70 22.89 4.06
N ARG A 137 4.36 21.82 3.32
CA ARG A 137 3.02 21.21 3.37
C ARG A 137 2.68 20.69 4.76
N LEU A 138 3.61 19.96 5.40
CA LEU A 138 3.42 19.44 6.76
C LEU A 138 3.21 20.57 7.77
N GLU A 139 3.99 21.64 7.65
CA GLU A 139 3.86 22.80 8.53
C GLU A 139 2.49 23.48 8.39
N ASN A 140 2.01 23.65 7.15
CA ASN A 140 0.68 24.19 6.89
C ASN A 140 -0.44 23.29 7.44
N LEU A 141 -0.31 21.97 7.30
CA LEU A 141 -1.27 21.01 7.84
C LEU A 141 -1.34 21.07 9.38
N LYS A 142 -0.19 21.21 10.04
CA LYS A 142 -0.11 21.39 11.51
C LYS A 142 -0.77 22.68 11.95
N LYS A 143 -0.50 23.80 11.27
CA LYS A 143 -1.14 25.10 11.54
C LYS A 143 -2.66 25.00 11.40
N HIS A 144 -3.15 24.37 10.32
CA HIS A 144 -4.57 24.16 10.12
C HIS A 144 -5.19 23.30 11.23
N ALA A 145 -4.52 22.22 11.65
CA ALA A 145 -4.97 21.38 12.76
C ALA A 145 -5.06 22.17 14.08
N ALA A 146 -4.06 23.02 14.37
CA ALA A 146 -4.06 23.87 15.56
C ALA A 146 -5.18 24.92 15.54
N SER A 147 -5.41 25.57 14.40
CA SER A 147 -6.52 26.53 14.23
C SER A 147 -7.89 25.88 14.39
N HIS A 148 -8.05 24.65 13.90
CA HIS A 148 -9.28 23.88 14.05
C HIS A 148 -9.57 23.56 15.52
N ARG A 149 -8.56 23.08 16.27
CA ARG A 149 -8.68 22.82 17.72
C ARG A 149 -9.10 24.07 18.50
N LYS A 150 -8.42 25.20 18.28
CA LYS A 150 -8.75 26.48 18.92
C LYS A 150 -10.19 26.94 18.61
N SER A 151 -10.69 26.64 17.42
CA SER A 151 -12.07 26.99 17.03
C SER A 151 -13.11 26.08 17.69
N GLN A 152 -12.76 24.82 17.96
CA GLN A 152 -13.62 23.89 18.67
C GLN A 152 -13.68 24.22 20.17
N GLU A 153 -12.56 24.56 20.80
CA GLU A 153 -12.49 24.96 22.21
C GLU A 153 -13.35 26.19 22.53
N LYS A 154 -13.42 27.17 21.61
CA LYS A 154 -14.28 28.37 21.76
C LYS A 154 -15.77 28.12 21.62
N LYS A 155 -16.18 26.96 21.11
CA LYS A 155 -17.58 26.59 20.87
C LYS A 155 -18.18 25.71 21.98
N ILE A 156 -17.39 25.38 23.00
CA ILE A 156 -17.85 24.68 24.20
C ILE A 156 -18.22 25.78 25.22
N PRO A 157 -19.52 25.99 25.53
CA PRO A 157 -19.97 26.95 26.53
C PRO A 157 -19.48 26.62 27.94
#